data_AF-A0A0C3DIU6-F1
#
_entry.id   AF-A0A0C3DIU6-F1
#
_cell.length_a   1.000
_cell.length_b   1.000
_cell.length_c   1.000
_cell.angle_alpha   90.00
_cell.angle_beta   90.00
_cell.angle_gamma   90.00
#
_symmetry.space_group_name_H-M   'P 1'
#
loop_
_entity.id
_entity.type
_entity.pdbx_description
1 polymer ?
#
loop_
_entity_poly.entity_id
_entity_poly.type
_entity_poly.pdbx_seq_one_letter_code
_entity_poly.pdbx_strand_id
1 'polypeptide(L)'
;MEESGVYNESDLAPFQRRLQELRSIVQQDADSGKHPEAMTKLLQRQLNECDAIVLSLQESLSEISVELIPLHERLVMIRRQLVALAAKEGNHKAELKPLAEELRKIDSKRVDGKFLGPGGVIPASQAICTSLLEECFDIAQEIKAQDESKNVASSLKPIHDRLQELRTTLENLVLTHRWSLRETDLYTYSLSLQEIDKMRIDGKFVDADGNRPPGQYVLLYLLRRCYGLTYGLLSSSEPVSEELMPIANKLSTVKKCLNEVYKYGGPFSPRDLYPYQLALHQIDSMRKDGKFIGVDGTIPEGQGIVMAHLSECHELLEMLKESMDEEDTQYSDEDEEVEPEATSGDDA
;
A
#
# COMPACT_ATOMS: atom_id res chain seq x y z
N MET A 1 -0.80 -7.27 7.70
CA MET A 1 -1.50 -6.60 8.80
C MET A 1 -1.43 -5.09 8.61
N GLU A 2 -0.22 -4.55 8.39
CA GLU A 2 0.02 -3.13 8.10
C GLU A 2 -0.80 -2.60 6.90
N GLU A 3 -0.72 -3.26 5.73
CA GLU A 3 -1.44 -2.84 4.52
C GLU A 3 -2.98 -2.87 4.65
N SER A 4 -3.51 -3.71 5.52
CA SER A 4 -4.96 -3.79 5.74
C SER A 4 -5.43 -2.92 6.89
N GLY A 5 -4.55 -2.48 7.81
CA GLY A 5 -4.93 -1.72 9.00
C GLY A 5 -5.92 -2.43 9.94
N VAL A 6 -6.21 -3.72 9.72
CA VAL A 6 -7.28 -4.46 10.40
C VAL A 6 -6.71 -5.40 11.46
N TYR A 7 -6.21 -4.80 12.53
CA TYR A 7 -5.70 -5.51 13.69
C TYR A 7 -5.81 -4.60 14.92
N ASN A 8 -5.87 -5.17 16.10
CA ASN A 8 -5.86 -4.46 17.37
C ASN A 8 -4.78 -5.03 18.29
N GLU A 9 -4.64 -4.44 19.48
CA GLU A 9 -3.62 -4.86 20.45
C GLU A 9 -3.74 -6.34 20.83
N SER A 10 -4.97 -6.86 20.93
CA SER A 10 -5.23 -8.26 21.24
C SER A 10 -4.75 -9.22 20.14
N ASP A 11 -4.65 -8.75 18.89
CA ASP A 11 -4.10 -9.54 17.78
C ASP A 11 -2.57 -9.55 17.77
N LEU A 12 -1.93 -8.52 18.32
CA LEU A 12 -0.46 -8.43 18.42
C LEU A 12 0.09 -9.21 19.62
N ALA A 13 -0.69 -9.33 20.70
CA ALA A 13 -0.26 -10.00 21.93
C ALA A 13 0.22 -11.46 21.75
N PRO A 14 -0.41 -12.32 20.91
CA PRO A 14 0.11 -13.67 20.64
C PRO A 14 1.48 -13.67 19.97
N PHE A 15 1.75 -12.73 19.06
CA PHE A 15 3.05 -12.61 18.39
C PHE A 15 4.14 -12.22 19.38
N GLN A 16 3.87 -11.25 20.26
CA GLN A 16 4.81 -10.86 21.31
C GLN A 16 5.14 -12.01 22.25
N ARG A 17 4.13 -12.74 22.73
CA ARG A 17 4.35 -13.91 23.59
C ARG A 17 5.19 -14.96 22.87
N ARG A 18 4.88 -15.23 21.60
CA ARG A 18 5.60 -16.23 20.81
C ARG A 18 7.04 -15.81 20.54
N LEU A 19 7.29 -14.54 20.25
CA LEU A 19 8.65 -14.01 20.05
C LEU A 19 9.45 -14.06 21.36
N GLN A 20 8.84 -13.76 22.50
CA GLN A 20 9.48 -13.92 23.81
C GLN A 20 9.84 -15.38 24.11
N GLU A 21 8.92 -16.33 23.83
CA GLU A 21 9.19 -17.76 23.96
C GLU A 21 10.35 -18.21 23.07
N LEU A 22 10.34 -17.83 21.78
CA LEU A 22 11.40 -18.18 20.84
C LEU A 22 12.74 -17.57 21.23
N ARG A 23 12.75 -16.32 21.72
CA ARG A 23 13.95 -15.66 22.24
C ARG A 23 14.51 -16.40 23.45
N SER A 24 13.66 -16.86 24.36
CA SER A 24 14.10 -17.70 25.49
C SER A 24 14.70 -19.02 25.02
N ILE A 25 14.14 -19.66 23.99
CA ILE A 25 14.67 -20.92 23.44
C ILE A 25 16.03 -20.68 22.79
N VAL A 26 16.16 -19.67 21.94
CA VAL A 26 17.42 -19.33 21.25
C VAL A 26 18.52 -18.97 22.27
N GLN A 27 18.17 -18.24 23.34
CA GLN A 27 19.10 -17.91 24.41
C GLN A 27 19.57 -19.15 25.16
N GLN A 28 18.65 -20.05 25.54
CA GLN A 28 19.00 -21.32 26.20
C GLN A 28 19.88 -22.21 25.31
N ASP A 29 19.59 -22.27 24.01
CA ASP A 29 20.37 -23.04 23.06
C ASP A 29 21.78 -22.46 22.86
N ALA A 30 21.90 -21.12 22.82
CA ALA A 30 23.18 -20.42 22.79
C ALA A 30 24.01 -20.71 24.05
N ASP A 31 23.39 -20.63 25.23
CA ASP A 31 24.05 -20.89 26.52
C ASP A 31 24.43 -22.37 26.69
N SER A 32 23.68 -23.29 26.06
CA SER A 32 23.95 -24.73 26.14
C SER A 32 25.18 -25.18 25.35
N GLY A 33 25.62 -24.38 24.36
CA GLY A 33 26.72 -24.72 23.45
C GLY A 33 26.46 -25.95 22.55
N LYS A 34 25.23 -26.48 22.51
CA LYS A 34 24.88 -27.69 21.74
C LYS A 34 24.68 -27.44 20.25
N HIS A 35 24.58 -26.17 19.85
CA HIS A 35 24.33 -25.76 18.48
C HIS A 35 25.43 -24.80 17.98
N PRO A 36 25.70 -24.76 16.66
CA PRO A 36 26.69 -23.84 16.09
C PRO A 36 26.34 -22.38 16.41
N GLU A 37 27.34 -21.60 16.84
CA GLU A 37 27.16 -20.18 17.19
C GLU A 37 26.63 -19.34 16.02
N ALA A 38 27.00 -19.70 14.78
CA ALA A 38 26.48 -19.06 13.58
C ALA A 38 24.96 -19.25 13.43
N MET A 39 24.41 -20.40 13.85
CA MET A 39 22.98 -20.69 13.79
C MET A 39 22.21 -19.83 14.81
N THR A 40 22.68 -19.78 16.06
CA THR A 40 22.01 -18.99 17.12
C THR A 40 22.08 -17.49 16.82
N LYS A 41 23.19 -17.00 16.24
CA LYS A 41 23.30 -15.62 15.74
C LYS A 41 22.30 -15.32 14.62
N LEU A 42 22.14 -16.21 13.64
CA LEU A 42 21.16 -16.03 12.56
C LEU A 42 19.72 -15.98 13.11
N LEU A 43 19.36 -16.92 13.99
CA LEU A 43 18.03 -16.96 14.61
C LEU A 43 17.76 -15.71 15.46
N GLN A 44 18.76 -15.23 16.21
CA GLN A 44 18.65 -13.99 16.98
C GLN A 44 18.41 -12.79 16.06
N ARG A 45 19.09 -12.71 14.91
CA ARG A 45 18.88 -11.66 13.92
C ARG A 45 17.46 -11.69 13.34
N GLN A 46 16.98 -12.87 12.94
CA GLN A 46 15.62 -13.05 12.42
C GLN A 46 14.56 -12.70 13.47
N LEU A 47 14.78 -13.04 14.75
CA LEU A 47 13.89 -12.62 15.83
C LEU A 47 13.87 -11.11 16.00
N ASN A 48 15.01 -10.43 15.90
CA ASN A 48 15.07 -8.96 15.95
C ASN A 48 14.32 -8.32 14.76
N GLU A 49 14.42 -8.89 13.56
CA GLU A 49 13.65 -8.45 12.39
C GLU A 49 12.13 -8.60 12.63
N CYS A 50 11.69 -9.74 13.19
CA CYS A 50 10.29 -9.95 13.56
C CYS A 50 9.82 -8.98 14.67
N ASP A 51 10.65 -8.72 15.68
CA ASP A 51 10.33 -7.75 16.75
C ASP A 51 10.19 -6.35 16.17
N ALA A 52 11.05 -5.94 15.23
CA ALA A 52 10.95 -4.65 14.56
C ALA A 52 9.61 -4.48 13.82
N ILE A 53 9.13 -5.54 13.15
CA ILE A 53 7.82 -5.54 12.49
C ILE A 53 6.68 -5.45 13.51
N VAL A 54 6.73 -6.21 14.61
CA VAL A 54 5.70 -6.14 15.64
C VAL A 54 5.68 -4.75 16.31
N LEU A 55 6.85 -4.16 16.54
CA LEU A 55 6.97 -2.82 17.09
C LEU A 55 6.40 -1.76 16.13
N SER A 56 6.65 -1.83 14.82
CA SER A 56 6.04 -0.89 13.86
C SER A 56 4.52 -1.00 13.84
N LEU A 57 3.98 -2.22 13.92
CA LEU A 57 2.54 -2.45 14.03
C LEU A 57 1.97 -1.90 15.36
N GLN A 58 2.71 -1.99 16.46
CA GLN A 58 2.28 -1.39 17.73
C GLN A 58 2.36 0.14 17.72
N GLU A 59 3.42 0.70 17.15
CA GLU A 59 3.60 2.14 17.02
C GLU A 59 2.48 2.76 16.19
N SER A 60 2.13 2.15 15.05
CA SER A 60 1.01 2.62 14.24
C SER A 60 -0.35 2.52 14.95
N LEU A 61 -0.57 1.54 15.85
CA LEU A 61 -1.74 1.53 16.73
C LEU A 61 -1.69 2.63 17.80
N SER A 62 -0.50 2.98 18.30
CA SER A 62 -0.31 4.02 19.31
C SER A 62 -0.51 5.45 18.76
N GLU A 63 -0.37 5.62 17.44
CA GLU A 63 -0.72 6.87 16.75
C GLU A 63 -2.23 7.15 16.71
N ILE A 64 -3.06 6.11 16.92
CA ILE A 64 -4.51 6.29 17.01
C ILE A 64 -4.81 7.02 18.31
N SER A 65 -5.47 8.18 18.20
CA SER A 65 -5.94 8.91 19.38
C SER A 65 -6.70 7.97 20.32
N VAL A 66 -6.43 8.08 21.62
CA VAL A 66 -7.03 7.25 22.68
C VAL A 66 -8.57 7.23 22.58
N GLU A 67 -9.16 8.31 22.09
CA GLU A 67 -10.60 8.46 21.88
C GLU A 67 -11.16 7.61 20.73
N LEU A 68 -10.33 7.31 19.73
CA LEU A 68 -10.69 6.51 18.57
C LEU A 68 -10.42 5.01 18.75
N ILE A 69 -9.60 4.61 19.74
CA ILE A 69 -9.29 3.19 19.99
C ILE A 69 -10.56 2.33 20.15
N PRO A 70 -11.56 2.70 20.99
CA PRO A 70 -12.76 1.87 21.15
C PRO A 70 -13.59 1.79 19.86
N LEU A 71 -13.56 2.85 19.05
CA LEU A 71 -14.25 2.90 17.77
C LEU A 71 -13.54 2.00 16.74
N HIS A 72 -12.21 2.08 16.69
CA HIS A 72 -11.37 1.24 15.84
C HIS A 72 -11.57 -0.24 16.14
N GLU A 73 -11.46 -0.66 17.40
CA GLU A 73 -11.68 -2.05 17.82
C GLU A 73 -13.08 -2.55 17.43
N ARG A 74 -14.09 -1.69 17.58
CA ARG A 74 -15.46 -2.04 17.20
C ARG A 74 -15.60 -2.24 15.70
N LEU A 75 -15.01 -1.36 14.88
CA LEU A 75 -15.01 -1.49 13.44
C LEU A 75 -14.25 -2.75 12.97
N VAL A 76 -13.10 -3.07 13.58
CA VAL A 76 -12.37 -4.32 13.32
C VAL A 76 -13.25 -5.54 13.58
N MET A 77 -14.00 -5.53 14.69
CA MET A 77 -14.91 -6.63 15.04
C MET A 77 -16.08 -6.75 14.06
N ILE A 78 -16.71 -5.63 13.67
CA ILE A 78 -17.79 -5.63 12.68
C ILE A 78 -17.28 -6.15 11.33
N ARG A 79 -16.09 -5.71 10.89
CA ARG A 79 -15.47 -6.20 9.65
C ARG A 79 -15.27 -7.71 9.68
N ARG A 80 -14.78 -8.27 10.78
CA ARG A 80 -14.64 -9.73 10.94
C ARG A 80 -15.97 -10.45 10.79
N GLN A 81 -17.02 -9.92 11.41
CA GLN A 81 -18.37 -10.48 11.31
C GLN A 81 -18.91 -10.40 9.88
N LEU A 82 -18.69 -9.28 9.18
CA LEU A 82 -19.10 -9.09 7.79
C LEU A 82 -18.35 -10.03 6.83
N VAL A 83 -17.02 -10.15 6.97
CA VAL A 83 -16.22 -11.07 6.14
C VAL A 83 -16.64 -12.52 6.39
N ALA A 84 -16.86 -12.91 7.65
CA ALA A 84 -17.36 -14.24 7.99
C ALA A 84 -18.76 -14.49 7.41
N LEU A 85 -19.62 -13.47 7.38
CA LEU A 85 -20.95 -13.54 6.79
C LEU A 85 -20.89 -13.66 5.27
N ALA A 86 -20.03 -12.88 4.60
CA ALA A 86 -19.80 -12.95 3.16
C ALA A 86 -19.30 -14.32 2.69
N ALA A 87 -18.56 -15.03 3.54
CA ALA A 87 -18.08 -16.39 3.25
C ALA A 87 -19.16 -17.47 3.39
N LYS A 88 -20.30 -17.20 4.05
CA LYS A 88 -21.40 -18.15 4.19
C LYS A 88 -22.29 -18.12 2.95
N GLU A 89 -22.81 -19.26 2.55
CA GLU A 89 -23.88 -19.34 1.56
C GLU A 89 -25.26 -19.13 2.23
N GLY A 90 -26.19 -18.46 1.54
CA GLY A 90 -27.58 -18.33 2.00
C GLY A 90 -28.08 -16.89 2.05
N ASN A 91 -29.18 -16.68 2.77
CA ASN A 91 -29.80 -15.36 2.98
C ASN A 91 -29.32 -14.81 4.32
N HIS A 92 -28.64 -13.66 4.27
CA HIS A 92 -27.94 -13.09 5.43
C HIS A 92 -28.66 -11.92 6.05
N LYS A 93 -29.86 -11.59 5.57
CA LYS A 93 -30.61 -10.38 5.95
C LYS A 93 -30.79 -10.20 7.47
N ALA A 94 -30.99 -11.28 8.22
CA ALA A 94 -31.19 -11.21 9.67
C ALA A 94 -29.89 -10.90 10.43
N GLU A 95 -28.75 -11.44 9.99
CA GLU A 95 -27.42 -11.19 10.57
C GLU A 95 -26.85 -9.85 10.11
N LEU A 96 -27.11 -9.44 8.86
CA LEU A 96 -26.60 -8.21 8.26
C LEU A 96 -27.28 -6.96 8.82
N LYS A 97 -28.59 -7.02 9.12
CA LYS A 97 -29.35 -5.86 9.60
C LYS A 97 -28.77 -5.21 10.87
N PRO A 98 -28.48 -5.95 11.97
CA PRO A 98 -27.90 -5.33 13.17
C PRO A 98 -26.51 -4.73 12.91
N LEU A 99 -25.68 -5.38 12.08
CA LEU A 99 -24.36 -4.85 11.69
C LEU A 99 -24.49 -3.53 10.91
N ALA A 100 -25.41 -3.48 9.94
CA ALA A 100 -25.67 -2.28 9.15
C ALA A 100 -26.26 -1.12 9.98
N GLU A 101 -27.11 -1.41 10.97
CA GLU A 101 -27.61 -0.41 11.91
C GLU A 101 -26.50 0.13 12.80
N GLU A 102 -25.59 -0.73 13.24
CA GLU A 102 -24.44 -0.32 14.03
C GLU A 102 -23.47 0.56 13.24
N LEU A 103 -23.15 0.20 11.99
CA LEU A 103 -22.34 1.04 11.12
C LEU A 103 -22.95 2.43 10.95
N ARG A 104 -24.28 2.53 10.76
CA ARG A 104 -24.97 3.84 10.70
C ARG A 104 -24.90 4.61 12.01
N LYS A 105 -24.97 3.94 13.16
CA LYS A 105 -24.78 4.60 14.47
C LYS A 105 -23.37 5.15 14.60
N ILE A 106 -22.36 4.41 14.15
CA ILE A 106 -20.96 4.87 14.15
C ILE A 106 -20.82 6.06 13.20
N ASP A 107 -21.35 5.98 11.97
CA ASP A 107 -21.31 7.05 10.98
C ASP A 107 -22.00 8.33 11.45
N SER A 108 -23.13 8.21 12.18
CA SER A 108 -23.85 9.36 12.73
C SER A 108 -23.07 10.17 13.76
N LYS A 109 -21.94 9.65 14.27
CA LYS A 109 -21.03 10.40 15.15
C LYS A 109 -20.10 11.33 14.38
N ARG A 110 -20.07 11.25 13.04
CA ARG A 110 -19.25 12.12 12.20
C ARG A 110 -19.95 13.46 11.97
N VAL A 111 -19.14 14.51 11.92
CA VAL A 111 -19.55 15.86 11.50
C VAL A 111 -18.70 16.20 10.28
N ASP A 112 -19.35 16.56 9.17
CA ASP A 112 -18.69 16.81 7.87
C ASP A 112 -17.75 15.68 7.43
N GLY A 113 -18.16 14.42 7.68
CA GLY A 113 -17.38 13.23 7.34
C GLY A 113 -16.20 12.94 8.29
N LYS A 114 -16.04 13.70 9.39
CA LYS A 114 -14.94 13.56 10.34
C LYS A 114 -15.42 13.17 11.73
N PHE A 115 -14.67 12.30 12.41
CA PHE A 115 -14.86 12.05 13.83
C PHE A 115 -14.21 13.18 14.64
N LEU A 116 -14.97 13.79 15.55
CA LEU A 116 -14.48 14.89 16.36
C LEU A 116 -14.22 14.44 17.79
N GLY A 117 -13.07 14.84 18.33
CA GLY A 117 -12.73 14.73 19.74
C GLY A 117 -13.35 15.85 20.60
N PRO A 118 -13.08 15.86 21.91
CA PRO A 118 -13.45 16.92 22.83
C PRO A 118 -13.05 18.29 22.29
N GLY A 119 -14.00 19.22 22.27
CA GLY A 119 -13.77 20.58 21.76
C GLY A 119 -13.81 20.72 20.23
N GLY A 120 -14.21 19.68 19.50
CA GLY A 120 -14.36 19.75 18.03
C GLY A 120 -13.05 19.59 17.26
N VAL A 121 -12.00 19.10 17.91
CA VAL A 121 -10.70 18.85 17.30
C VAL A 121 -10.73 17.54 16.52
N ILE A 122 -10.09 17.49 15.35
CA ILE A 122 -9.92 16.26 14.56
C ILE A 122 -8.81 15.43 15.22
N PRO A 123 -9.11 14.22 15.73
CA PRO A 123 -8.09 13.38 16.35
C PRO A 123 -7.04 12.89 15.34
N ALA A 124 -5.82 12.65 15.81
CA ALA A 124 -4.77 12.05 15.00
C ALA A 124 -5.19 10.67 14.48
N SER A 125 -4.73 10.33 13.26
CA SER A 125 -4.96 9.04 12.60
C SER A 125 -6.43 8.64 12.43
N GLN A 126 -7.34 9.62 12.42
CA GLN A 126 -8.77 9.43 12.14
C GLN A 126 -9.04 8.81 10.75
N ALA A 127 -8.13 9.01 9.79
CA ALA A 127 -8.23 8.43 8.46
C ALA A 127 -8.37 6.90 8.51
N ILE A 128 -7.67 6.22 9.42
CA ILE A 128 -7.72 4.76 9.60
C ILE A 128 -9.15 4.31 9.93
N CYS A 129 -9.76 4.92 10.95
CA CYS A 129 -11.16 4.66 11.30
C CYS A 129 -12.13 5.07 10.20
N THR A 130 -11.73 6.05 9.37
CA THR A 130 -12.55 6.56 8.28
C THR A 130 -12.67 5.52 7.18
N SER A 131 -11.53 5.09 6.67
CA SER A 131 -11.37 4.04 5.67
C SER A 131 -11.94 2.70 6.15
N LEU A 132 -11.71 2.31 7.41
CA LEU A 132 -12.22 1.05 7.94
C LEU A 132 -13.76 1.03 8.01
N LEU A 133 -14.41 2.15 8.35
CA LEU A 133 -15.88 2.24 8.32
C LEU A 133 -16.41 2.13 6.88
N GLU A 134 -15.76 2.78 5.93
CA GLU A 134 -16.10 2.73 4.51
C GLU A 134 -15.98 1.30 3.98
N GLU A 135 -14.89 0.59 4.28
CA GLU A 135 -14.74 -0.84 3.97
C GLU A 135 -15.86 -1.68 4.55
N CYS A 136 -16.25 -1.45 5.80
CA CYS A 136 -17.35 -2.18 6.42
C CYS A 136 -18.69 -1.92 5.69
N PHE A 137 -18.95 -0.68 5.28
CA PHE A 137 -20.15 -0.37 4.49
C PHE A 137 -20.11 -1.01 3.11
N ASP A 138 -18.97 -1.03 2.45
CA ASP A 138 -18.79 -1.68 1.15
C ASP A 138 -19.09 -3.17 1.23
N ILE A 139 -18.48 -3.89 2.19
CA ILE A 139 -18.74 -5.32 2.40
C ILE A 139 -20.22 -5.56 2.73
N ALA A 140 -20.82 -4.73 3.59
CA ALA A 140 -22.23 -4.86 3.93
C ALA A 140 -23.17 -4.64 2.73
N GLN A 141 -22.86 -3.67 1.86
CA GLN A 141 -23.62 -3.40 0.65
C GLN A 141 -23.45 -4.53 -0.37
N GLU A 142 -22.26 -5.10 -0.48
CA GLU A 142 -21.95 -6.24 -1.34
C GLU A 142 -22.76 -7.48 -0.96
N ILE A 143 -22.74 -7.87 0.32
CA ILE A 143 -23.54 -9.00 0.85
C ILE A 143 -25.02 -8.79 0.49
N LYS A 144 -25.53 -7.57 0.73
CA LYS A 144 -26.92 -7.24 0.41
C LYS A 144 -27.22 -7.32 -1.09
N ALA A 145 -26.32 -6.84 -1.94
CA ALA A 145 -26.49 -6.87 -3.39
C ALA A 145 -26.48 -8.31 -3.92
N GLN A 146 -25.63 -9.18 -3.35
CA GLN A 146 -25.59 -10.60 -3.67
C GLN A 146 -26.90 -11.30 -3.28
N ASP A 147 -27.43 -11.04 -2.08
CA ASP A 147 -28.72 -11.58 -1.63
C ASP A 147 -29.89 -11.13 -2.54
N GLU A 148 -29.88 -9.87 -2.97
CA GLU A 148 -30.94 -9.29 -3.80
C GLU A 148 -30.79 -9.55 -5.30
N SER A 149 -29.63 -10.04 -5.77
CA SER A 149 -29.35 -10.30 -7.20
C SER A 149 -30.36 -11.24 -7.86
N LYS A 150 -30.91 -12.20 -7.10
CA LYS A 150 -31.93 -13.15 -7.55
C LYS A 150 -33.28 -12.48 -7.86
N ASN A 151 -33.50 -11.26 -7.35
CA ASN A 151 -34.73 -10.49 -7.51
C ASN A 151 -34.68 -9.49 -8.67
N VAL A 152 -33.62 -9.50 -9.47
CA VAL A 152 -33.50 -8.64 -10.65
C VAL A 152 -34.47 -9.13 -11.73
N ALA A 153 -35.37 -8.25 -12.17
CA ALA A 153 -36.33 -8.59 -13.21
C ALA A 153 -35.65 -8.96 -14.53
N SER A 154 -36.28 -9.85 -15.29
CA SER A 154 -35.78 -10.29 -16.61
C SER A 154 -35.59 -9.14 -17.60
N SER A 155 -36.46 -8.12 -17.55
CA SER A 155 -36.34 -6.90 -18.36
C SER A 155 -35.09 -6.08 -18.07
N LEU A 156 -34.55 -6.17 -16.85
CA LEU A 156 -33.34 -5.47 -16.41
C LEU A 156 -32.08 -6.33 -16.53
N LYS A 157 -32.22 -7.63 -16.82
CA LYS A 157 -31.12 -8.58 -16.91
C LYS A 157 -30.02 -8.13 -17.89
N PRO A 158 -30.31 -7.56 -19.07
CA PRO A 158 -29.25 -7.08 -19.97
C PRO A 158 -28.36 -5.99 -19.34
N ILE A 159 -28.95 -5.08 -18.55
CA ILE A 159 -28.21 -4.01 -17.86
C ILE A 159 -27.39 -4.60 -16.72
N HIS A 160 -27.99 -5.52 -15.95
CA HIS A 160 -27.33 -6.24 -14.87
C HIS A 160 -26.08 -6.98 -15.37
N ASP A 161 -26.22 -7.76 -16.44
CA ASP A 161 -25.14 -8.60 -16.96
C ASP A 161 -23.99 -7.73 -17.52
N ARG A 162 -24.30 -6.61 -18.22
CA ARG A 162 -23.30 -5.63 -18.67
C ARG A 162 -22.55 -4.97 -17.50
N LEU A 163 -23.26 -4.60 -16.43
CA LEU A 163 -22.63 -4.04 -15.23
C LEU A 163 -21.76 -5.06 -14.49
N GLN A 164 -22.18 -6.32 -14.43
CA GLN A 164 -21.42 -7.38 -13.79
C GLN A 164 -20.14 -7.73 -14.57
N GLU A 165 -20.21 -7.74 -15.89
CA GLU A 165 -19.04 -7.89 -16.77
C GLU A 165 -18.06 -6.74 -16.56
N LEU A 166 -18.53 -5.49 -16.64
CA LEU A 166 -17.71 -4.29 -16.38
C LEU A 166 -17.03 -4.36 -15.00
N ARG A 167 -17.80 -4.71 -13.97
CA ARG A 167 -17.28 -4.87 -12.61
C ARG A 167 -16.14 -5.89 -12.58
N THR A 168 -16.36 -7.07 -13.16
CA THR A 168 -15.36 -8.15 -13.17
C THR A 168 -14.09 -7.72 -13.89
N THR A 169 -14.22 -7.05 -15.04
CA THR A 169 -13.07 -6.50 -15.77
C THR A 169 -12.33 -5.45 -14.95
N LEU A 170 -13.04 -4.50 -14.34
CA LEU A 170 -12.43 -3.43 -13.52
C LEU A 170 -11.74 -4.00 -12.27
N GLU A 171 -12.32 -5.01 -11.60
CA GLU A 171 -11.70 -5.69 -10.47
C GLU A 171 -10.42 -6.43 -10.88
N ASN A 172 -10.43 -7.09 -12.05
CA ASN A 172 -9.22 -7.72 -12.59
C ASN A 172 -8.13 -6.68 -12.89
N LEU A 173 -8.50 -5.53 -13.47
CA LEU A 173 -7.55 -4.45 -13.73
C LEU A 173 -6.90 -3.90 -12.46
N VAL A 174 -7.68 -3.78 -11.37
CA VAL A 174 -7.15 -3.39 -10.05
C VAL A 174 -6.10 -4.38 -9.55
N LEU A 175 -6.26 -5.68 -9.84
CA LEU A 175 -5.35 -6.72 -9.40
C LEU A 175 -4.10 -6.85 -10.29
N THR A 176 -4.24 -6.75 -11.61
CA THR A 176 -3.18 -7.17 -12.54
C THR A 176 -2.52 -6.04 -13.33
N HIS A 177 -3.16 -4.88 -13.50
CA HIS A 177 -2.72 -3.84 -14.43
C HIS A 177 -2.68 -2.43 -13.82
N ARG A 178 -2.85 -2.31 -12.49
CA ARG A 178 -2.94 -1.02 -11.79
C ARG A 178 -1.81 -0.04 -12.15
N TRP A 179 -0.60 -0.54 -12.39
CA TRP A 179 0.61 0.26 -12.65
C TRP A 179 0.91 0.52 -14.12
N SER A 180 0.10 0.00 -15.05
CA SER A 180 0.32 0.17 -16.51
C SER A 180 -0.86 0.81 -17.24
N LEU A 181 -1.90 1.23 -16.51
CA LEU A 181 -3.13 1.78 -17.08
C LEU A 181 -2.96 3.26 -17.40
N ARG A 182 -3.38 3.67 -18.61
CA ARG A 182 -3.48 5.09 -18.97
C ARG A 182 -4.89 5.62 -18.73
N GLU A 183 -5.02 6.95 -18.60
CA GLU A 183 -6.33 7.61 -18.51
C GLU A 183 -7.23 7.28 -19.71
N THR A 184 -6.65 7.17 -20.91
CA THR A 184 -7.35 6.80 -22.14
C THR A 184 -7.89 5.36 -22.12
N ASP A 185 -7.20 4.43 -21.47
CA ASP A 185 -7.67 3.04 -21.32
C ASP A 185 -8.89 2.99 -20.39
N LEU A 186 -8.91 3.84 -19.35
CA LEU A 186 -10.04 3.98 -18.42
C LEU A 186 -11.22 4.75 -19.01
N TYR A 187 -10.99 5.60 -20.00
CA TYR A 187 -12.03 6.42 -20.65
C TYR A 187 -13.12 5.56 -21.30
N THR A 188 -12.75 4.43 -21.91
CA THR A 188 -13.72 3.52 -22.56
C THR A 188 -14.71 2.93 -21.54
N TYR A 189 -14.20 2.52 -20.37
CA TYR A 189 -15.06 2.04 -19.26
C TYR A 189 -15.94 3.18 -18.73
N SER A 190 -15.39 4.39 -18.59
CA SER A 190 -16.14 5.58 -18.16
C SER A 190 -17.30 5.89 -19.12
N LEU A 191 -17.08 5.82 -20.43
CA LEU A 191 -18.10 6.03 -21.44
C LEU A 191 -19.20 4.96 -21.37
N SER A 192 -18.81 3.69 -21.25
CA SER A 192 -19.76 2.57 -21.09
C SER A 192 -20.64 2.73 -19.85
N LEU A 193 -20.07 3.17 -18.73
CA LEU A 193 -20.83 3.47 -17.52
C LEU A 193 -21.78 4.66 -17.72
N GLN A 194 -21.34 5.73 -18.39
CA GLN A 194 -22.21 6.88 -18.71
C GLN A 194 -23.38 6.48 -19.62
N GLU A 195 -23.17 5.61 -20.59
CA GLU A 195 -24.24 5.09 -21.43
C GLU A 195 -25.29 4.34 -20.62
N ILE A 196 -24.86 3.46 -19.71
CA ILE A 196 -25.77 2.75 -18.79
C ILE A 196 -26.49 3.75 -17.88
N ASP A 197 -25.77 4.73 -17.34
CA ASP A 197 -26.33 5.74 -16.45
C ASP A 197 -27.45 6.56 -17.11
N LYS A 198 -27.28 6.88 -18.40
CA LYS A 198 -28.27 7.58 -19.25
C LYS A 198 -29.54 6.78 -19.52
N MET A 199 -29.53 5.46 -19.31
CA MET A 199 -30.75 4.64 -19.44
C MET A 199 -31.74 4.88 -18.29
N ARG A 200 -31.33 5.60 -17.24
CA ARG A 200 -32.18 5.87 -16.08
C ARG A 200 -33.10 7.07 -16.35
N ILE A 201 -34.34 6.96 -15.88
CA ILE A 201 -35.31 8.04 -15.82
C ILE A 201 -35.59 8.33 -14.34
N ASP A 202 -35.42 9.58 -13.92
CA ASP A 202 -35.51 10.00 -12.51
C ASP A 202 -34.66 9.15 -11.54
N GLY A 203 -33.46 8.76 -11.99
CA GLY A 203 -32.53 7.94 -11.21
C GLY A 203 -32.93 6.47 -11.06
N LYS A 204 -33.89 5.97 -11.85
CA LYS A 204 -34.33 4.56 -11.87
C LYS A 204 -34.22 3.96 -13.26
N PHE A 205 -33.88 2.68 -13.33
CA PHE A 205 -33.93 1.92 -14.58
C PHE A 205 -35.38 1.53 -14.88
N VAL A 206 -35.80 1.74 -16.12
CA VAL A 206 -37.16 1.42 -16.58
C VAL A 206 -37.14 0.29 -17.59
N ASP A 207 -38.24 -0.44 -17.71
CA ASP A 207 -38.44 -1.39 -18.80
C ASP A 207 -39.01 -0.72 -20.06
N ALA A 208 -39.28 -1.51 -21.10
CA ALA A 208 -39.82 -1.05 -22.38
C ALA A 208 -41.17 -0.31 -22.25
N ASP A 209 -41.94 -0.60 -21.19
CA ASP A 209 -43.23 0.01 -20.92
C ASP A 209 -43.11 1.25 -20.01
N GLY A 210 -41.89 1.63 -19.62
CA GLY A 210 -41.62 2.75 -18.71
C GLY A 210 -41.85 2.44 -17.23
N ASN A 211 -42.11 1.17 -16.88
CA ASN A 211 -42.31 0.76 -15.50
C ASN A 211 -40.98 0.64 -14.76
N ARG A 212 -41.03 0.60 -13.42
CA ARG A 212 -39.87 0.47 -12.54
C ARG A 212 -39.80 -0.94 -11.93
N PRO A 213 -39.23 -1.92 -12.65
CA PRO A 213 -39.20 -3.31 -12.19
C PRO A 213 -38.24 -3.52 -11.00
N PRO A 214 -38.39 -4.64 -10.25
CA PRO A 214 -37.52 -4.98 -9.13
C PRO A 214 -36.08 -5.25 -9.57
N GLY A 215 -35.12 -5.04 -8.66
CA GLY A 215 -33.67 -5.13 -8.95
C GLY A 215 -32.94 -3.79 -8.97
N GLN A 216 -33.64 -2.67 -8.76
CA GLN A 216 -33.06 -1.31 -8.77
C GLN A 216 -31.88 -1.14 -7.82
N TYR A 217 -31.96 -1.70 -6.60
CA TYR A 217 -30.88 -1.59 -5.62
C TYR A 217 -29.60 -2.25 -6.15
N VAL A 218 -29.70 -3.46 -6.71
CA VAL A 218 -28.56 -4.22 -7.26
C VAL A 218 -27.91 -3.45 -8.41
N LEU A 219 -28.70 -2.95 -9.36
CA LEU A 219 -28.15 -2.18 -10.50
C LEU A 219 -27.45 -0.89 -10.06
N LEU A 220 -28.07 -0.13 -9.14
CA LEU A 220 -27.49 1.12 -8.64
C LEU A 220 -26.22 0.86 -7.81
N TYR A 221 -26.19 -0.23 -7.05
CA TYR A 221 -24.99 -0.69 -6.34
C TYR A 221 -23.87 -1.03 -7.33
N LEU A 222 -24.14 -1.89 -8.32
CA LEU A 222 -23.14 -2.29 -9.32
C LEU A 222 -22.60 -1.09 -10.09
N LEU A 223 -23.47 -0.17 -10.51
CA LEU A 223 -23.07 1.04 -11.20
C LEU A 223 -22.16 1.93 -10.34
N ARG A 224 -22.54 2.18 -9.09
CA ARG A 224 -21.69 2.93 -8.13
C ARG A 224 -20.36 2.22 -7.90
N ARG A 225 -20.37 0.89 -7.74
CA ARG A 225 -19.16 0.09 -7.53
C ARG A 225 -18.22 0.19 -8.74
N CYS A 226 -18.74 0.10 -9.96
CA CYS A 226 -17.94 0.27 -11.17
C CYS A 226 -17.33 1.68 -11.24
N TYR A 227 -18.10 2.74 -11.00
CA TYR A 227 -17.56 4.11 -10.93
C TYR A 227 -16.47 4.25 -9.85
N GLY A 228 -16.68 3.66 -8.67
CA GLY A 228 -15.69 3.64 -7.59
C GLY A 228 -14.40 2.93 -7.99
N LEU A 229 -14.49 1.79 -8.68
CA LEU A 229 -13.32 1.08 -9.22
C LEU A 229 -12.60 1.90 -10.28
N THR A 230 -13.32 2.53 -11.21
CA THR A 230 -12.72 3.41 -12.23
C THR A 230 -12.01 4.60 -11.59
N TYR A 231 -12.63 5.25 -10.60
CA TYR A 231 -12.01 6.35 -9.87
C TYR A 231 -10.77 5.88 -9.08
N GLY A 232 -10.87 4.75 -8.39
CA GLY A 232 -9.74 4.15 -7.68
C GLY A 232 -8.57 3.83 -8.61
N LEU A 233 -8.86 3.21 -9.76
CA LEU A 233 -7.88 2.97 -10.81
C LEU A 233 -7.25 4.27 -11.29
N LEU A 234 -8.04 5.29 -11.65
CA LEU A 234 -7.54 6.58 -12.14
C LEU A 234 -6.66 7.30 -11.10
N SER A 235 -7.03 7.22 -9.82
CA SER A 235 -6.26 7.82 -8.73
C SER A 235 -4.94 7.10 -8.44
N SER A 236 -4.76 5.88 -8.97
CA SER A 236 -3.62 5.02 -8.67
C SER A 236 -2.81 4.58 -9.88
N SER A 237 -3.33 4.79 -11.09
CA SER A 237 -2.57 4.69 -12.32
C SER A 237 -1.52 5.79 -12.29
N GLU A 238 -0.26 5.41 -12.23
CA GLU A 238 0.80 6.37 -12.49
C GLU A 238 0.78 6.72 -13.99
N PRO A 239 0.74 8.01 -14.35
CA PRO A 239 0.49 8.49 -15.70
C PRO A 239 1.72 8.34 -16.62
N VAL A 240 2.56 7.31 -16.44
CA VAL A 240 3.76 7.11 -17.27
C VAL A 240 3.37 6.37 -18.54
N SER A 241 3.51 7.03 -19.68
CA SER A 241 3.19 6.43 -20.98
C SER A 241 4.05 5.18 -21.28
N GLU A 242 3.58 4.31 -22.18
CA GLU A 242 4.34 3.10 -22.59
C GLU A 242 5.74 3.42 -23.12
N GLU A 243 5.92 4.59 -23.73
CA GLU A 243 7.22 5.05 -24.23
C GLU A 243 8.23 5.31 -23.11
N LEU A 244 7.75 5.70 -21.92
CA LEU A 244 8.56 5.97 -20.75
C LEU A 244 8.67 4.78 -19.80
N MET A 245 7.84 3.75 -19.96
CA MET A 245 7.85 2.53 -19.13
C MET A 245 9.23 1.84 -19.06
N PRO A 246 10.00 1.68 -20.16
CA PRO A 246 11.35 1.11 -20.09
C PRO A 246 12.28 1.91 -19.18
N ILE A 247 12.14 3.24 -19.20
CA ILE A 247 12.96 4.17 -18.39
C ILE A 247 12.52 4.08 -16.93
N ALA A 248 11.21 4.14 -16.65
CA ALA A 248 10.65 4.04 -15.31
C ALA A 248 11.00 2.70 -14.62
N ASN A 249 10.94 1.58 -15.34
CA ASN A 249 11.34 0.27 -14.82
C ASN A 249 12.84 0.21 -14.50
N LYS A 250 13.69 0.80 -15.35
CA LYS A 250 15.13 0.86 -15.14
C LYS A 250 15.47 1.70 -13.90
N LEU A 251 14.84 2.88 -13.75
CA LEU A 251 14.99 3.72 -12.56
C LEU A 251 14.53 3.01 -11.29
N SER A 252 13.38 2.33 -11.33
CA SER A 252 12.87 1.54 -10.20
C SER A 252 13.84 0.46 -9.76
N THR A 253 14.49 -0.21 -10.72
CA THR A 253 15.51 -1.22 -10.42
C THR A 253 16.74 -0.59 -9.79
N VAL A 254 17.25 0.51 -10.37
CA VAL A 254 18.41 1.23 -9.83
C VAL A 254 18.13 1.72 -8.41
N LYS A 255 16.97 2.33 -8.16
CA LYS A 255 16.56 2.78 -6.82
C LYS A 255 16.53 1.64 -5.80
N LYS A 256 15.95 0.50 -6.16
CA LYS A 256 15.92 -0.69 -5.29
C LYS A 256 17.34 -1.14 -4.93
N CYS A 257 18.21 -1.28 -5.93
CA CYS A 257 19.59 -1.69 -5.69
C CYS A 257 20.37 -0.68 -4.83
N LEU A 258 20.23 0.63 -5.09
CA LEU A 258 20.85 1.68 -4.27
C LEU A 258 20.35 1.64 -2.82
N ASN A 259 19.04 1.46 -2.60
CA ASN A 259 18.48 1.30 -1.26
C ASN A 259 18.96 0.02 -0.56
N GLU A 260 19.17 -1.07 -1.28
CA GLU A 260 19.77 -2.29 -0.71
C GLU A 260 21.23 -2.03 -0.29
N VAL A 261 22.02 -1.34 -1.12
CA VAL A 261 23.40 -0.94 -0.76
C VAL A 261 23.39 -0.08 0.51
N TYR A 262 22.52 0.93 0.55
CA TYR A 262 22.34 1.81 1.71
C TYR A 262 21.92 1.05 2.98
N LYS A 263 20.96 0.11 2.85
CA LYS A 263 20.38 -0.61 3.99
C LYS A 263 21.31 -1.66 4.57
N TYR A 264 21.98 -2.43 3.73
CA TYR A 264 22.76 -3.57 4.21
C TYR A 264 24.17 -3.18 4.63
N GLY A 265 24.73 -2.10 4.07
CA GLY A 265 26.12 -1.70 4.32
C GLY A 265 27.12 -2.81 3.96
N GLY A 266 28.40 -2.47 3.93
CA GLY A 266 29.46 -3.41 3.58
C GLY A 266 30.74 -2.67 3.16
N PRO A 267 31.85 -3.38 2.88
CA PRO A 267 33.09 -2.77 2.38
C PRO A 267 32.92 -2.40 0.90
N PHE A 268 31.90 -1.61 0.61
CA PHE A 268 31.62 -1.08 -0.71
C PHE A 268 32.56 0.08 -0.95
N SER A 269 33.27 0.03 -2.06
CA SER A 269 34.08 1.14 -2.53
C SER A 269 33.25 2.03 -3.45
N PRO A 270 33.64 3.30 -3.65
CA PRO A 270 33.02 4.16 -4.67
C PRO A 270 33.00 3.54 -6.08
N ARG A 271 33.90 2.57 -6.37
CA ARG A 271 33.89 1.80 -7.63
C ARG A 271 32.69 0.87 -7.76
N ASP A 272 32.16 0.36 -6.67
CA ASP A 272 31.00 -0.54 -6.66
C ASP A 272 29.71 0.19 -7.03
N LEU A 273 29.69 1.53 -6.93
CA LEU A 273 28.60 2.37 -7.38
C LEU A 273 28.62 2.67 -8.89
N TYR A 274 29.72 2.36 -9.59
CA TYR A 274 29.90 2.68 -11.01
C TYR A 274 28.80 2.11 -11.94
N PRO A 275 28.31 0.87 -11.77
CA PRO A 275 27.22 0.34 -12.60
C PRO A 275 25.93 1.19 -12.51
N TYR A 276 25.62 1.75 -11.33
CA TYR A 276 24.45 2.61 -11.14
C TYR A 276 24.67 3.98 -11.77
N GLN A 277 25.85 4.57 -11.59
CA GLN A 277 26.22 5.84 -12.23
C GLN A 277 26.14 5.74 -13.75
N LEU A 278 26.65 4.66 -14.33
CA LEU A 278 26.57 4.40 -15.76
C LEU A 278 25.12 4.23 -16.22
N ALA A 279 24.29 3.50 -15.45
CA ALA A 279 22.89 3.31 -15.76
C ALA A 279 22.09 4.62 -15.75
N LEU A 280 22.32 5.50 -14.77
CA LEU A 280 21.70 6.82 -14.70
C LEU A 280 22.17 7.72 -15.85
N HIS A 281 23.48 7.75 -16.13
CA HIS A 281 24.02 8.50 -17.28
C HIS A 281 23.43 8.04 -18.62
N GLN A 282 23.21 6.72 -18.80
CA GLN A 282 22.54 6.20 -19.99
C GLN A 282 21.09 6.66 -20.11
N ILE A 283 20.39 6.85 -18.98
CA ILE A 283 19.03 7.39 -18.99
C ILE A 283 19.07 8.89 -19.27
N ASP A 284 20.00 9.62 -18.69
CA ASP A 284 20.20 11.05 -18.93
C ASP A 284 20.45 11.36 -20.40
N SER A 285 21.26 10.55 -21.08
CA SER A 285 21.60 10.74 -22.49
C SER A 285 20.43 10.49 -23.45
N MET A 286 19.35 9.85 -22.98
CA MET A 286 18.12 9.71 -23.76
C MET A 286 17.30 11.01 -23.80
N ARG A 287 17.61 12.00 -22.95
CA ARG A 287 16.90 13.29 -22.90
C ARG A 287 17.39 14.23 -24.00
N LYS A 288 16.45 14.98 -24.57
CA LYS A 288 16.70 16.11 -25.48
C LYS A 288 16.13 17.37 -24.83
N ASP A 289 16.95 18.40 -24.68
CA ASP A 289 16.59 19.65 -23.99
C ASP A 289 15.98 19.42 -22.59
N GLY A 290 16.54 18.45 -21.86
CA GLY A 290 16.09 18.08 -20.51
C GLY A 290 14.78 17.29 -20.46
N LYS A 291 14.24 16.84 -21.59
CA LYS A 291 12.99 16.07 -21.68
C LYS A 291 13.16 14.75 -22.41
N PHE A 292 12.37 13.73 -22.06
CA PHE A 292 12.24 12.54 -22.89
C PHE A 292 11.24 12.86 -24.00
N ILE A 293 11.55 12.44 -25.22
CA ILE A 293 10.76 12.74 -26.41
C ILE A 293 10.28 11.42 -26.99
N GLY A 294 8.96 11.33 -27.21
CA GLY A 294 8.29 10.18 -27.79
C GLY A 294 8.69 9.91 -29.22
N VAL A 295 8.27 8.76 -29.75
CA VAL A 295 8.63 8.34 -31.12
C VAL A 295 8.03 9.29 -32.17
N ASP A 296 6.90 9.91 -31.84
CA ASP A 296 6.18 10.89 -32.64
C ASP A 296 6.69 12.34 -32.46
N GLY A 297 7.71 12.54 -31.62
CA GLY A 297 8.28 13.86 -31.33
C GLY A 297 7.53 14.66 -30.26
N THR A 298 6.50 14.08 -29.62
CA THR A 298 5.76 14.73 -28.53
C THR A 298 6.44 14.48 -27.18
N ILE A 299 6.01 15.23 -26.15
CA ILE A 299 6.45 14.99 -24.77
C ILE A 299 5.51 13.93 -24.19
N PRO A 300 6.01 12.74 -23.83
CA PRO A 300 5.14 11.69 -23.34
C PRO A 300 4.58 12.00 -21.95
N GLU A 301 3.39 11.49 -21.66
CA GLU A 301 2.75 11.63 -20.35
C GLU A 301 3.59 10.96 -19.25
N GLY A 302 3.60 11.56 -18.06
CA GLY A 302 4.38 11.04 -16.92
C GLY A 302 5.85 11.46 -16.90
N GLN A 303 6.26 12.35 -17.81
CA GLN A 303 7.58 12.97 -17.85
C GLN A 303 8.04 13.50 -16.48
N GLY A 304 7.17 14.20 -15.74
CA GLY A 304 7.51 14.76 -14.43
C GLY A 304 7.87 13.70 -13.39
N ILE A 305 7.18 12.55 -13.42
CA ILE A 305 7.40 11.44 -12.48
C ILE A 305 8.74 10.78 -12.77
N VAL A 306 9.02 10.46 -14.04
CA VAL A 306 10.30 9.86 -14.44
C VAL A 306 11.47 10.80 -14.13
N MET A 307 11.28 12.12 -14.31
CA MET A 307 12.29 13.12 -13.96
C MET A 307 12.53 13.22 -12.45
N ALA A 308 11.47 13.18 -11.64
CA ALA A 308 11.59 13.17 -10.18
C ALA A 308 12.32 11.90 -9.70
N HIS A 309 11.93 10.73 -10.22
CA HIS A 309 12.55 9.46 -9.87
C HIS A 309 14.02 9.38 -10.30
N LEU A 310 14.36 9.92 -11.48
CA LEU A 310 15.75 10.05 -11.93
C LEU A 310 16.56 10.96 -10.99
N SER A 311 15.98 12.08 -10.56
CA SER A 311 16.64 13.00 -9.62
C SER A 311 16.86 12.34 -8.26
N GLU A 312 15.86 11.63 -7.73
CA GLU A 312 15.96 10.88 -6.49
C GLU A 312 17.04 9.79 -6.55
N CYS A 313 17.16 9.08 -7.67
CA CYS A 313 18.24 8.11 -7.86
C CYS A 313 19.63 8.76 -7.86
N HIS A 314 19.78 9.96 -8.43
CA HIS A 314 21.03 10.73 -8.39
C HIS A 314 21.33 11.19 -6.96
N GLU A 315 20.34 11.72 -6.25
CA GLU A 315 20.47 12.11 -4.84
C GLU A 315 20.89 10.93 -3.95
N LEU A 316 20.24 9.77 -4.08
CA LEU A 316 20.62 8.54 -3.36
C LEU A 316 22.05 8.10 -3.65
N LEU A 317 22.48 8.22 -4.91
CA LEU A 317 23.81 7.82 -5.32
C LEU A 317 24.89 8.77 -4.78
N GLU A 318 24.64 10.08 -4.76
CA GLU A 318 25.56 11.06 -4.16
C GLU A 318 25.63 10.90 -2.64
N MET A 319 24.49 10.73 -1.95
CA MET A 319 24.49 10.45 -0.50
C MET A 319 25.31 9.19 -0.16
N LEU A 320 25.22 8.14 -0.97
CA LEU A 320 26.03 6.92 -0.77
C LEU A 320 27.52 7.16 -0.95
N LYS A 321 27.92 7.97 -1.95
CA LYS A 321 29.35 8.32 -2.14
C LYS A 321 29.88 9.11 -0.96
N GLU A 322 29.14 10.12 -0.52
CA GLU A 322 29.53 10.95 0.64
C GLU A 322 29.73 10.07 1.89
N SER A 323 28.81 9.13 2.14
CA SER A 323 28.95 8.21 3.28
C SER A 323 30.18 7.29 3.19
N MET A 324 30.61 6.91 1.98
CA MET A 324 31.79 6.05 1.78
C MET A 324 33.10 6.85 1.90
N ASP A 325 33.12 8.12 1.47
CA ASP A 325 34.29 9.00 1.61
C ASP A 325 34.54 9.41 3.08
N GLU A 326 33.47 9.50 3.89
CA GLU A 326 33.56 9.76 5.34
C GLU A 326 34.12 8.56 6.14
N GLU A 327 33.84 7.32 5.72
CA GLU A 327 34.40 6.12 6.37
C GLU A 327 35.90 5.99 6.09
N ASP A 328 36.37 6.25 4.87
CA ASP A 328 37.80 6.17 4.51
C ASP A 328 38.67 7.20 5.27
N THR A 329 38.10 8.33 5.72
CA THR A 329 38.83 9.36 6.48
C THR A 329 38.90 9.06 7.99
N GLN A 330 37.99 8.27 8.55
CA GLN A 330 38.05 7.87 9.96
C GLN A 330 39.13 6.81 10.25
N TYR A 331 39.46 5.96 9.28
CA TYR A 331 40.50 4.94 9.44
C TYR A 331 41.93 5.46 9.22
N SER A 332 42.13 6.65 8.66
CA SER A 332 43.47 7.21 8.42
C SER A 332 44.07 7.95 9.61
N ASP A 333 43.26 8.38 10.58
CA ASP A 333 43.70 9.23 11.69
C ASP A 333 44.16 8.43 12.95
N GLU A 334 44.01 7.10 12.98
CA GLU A 334 44.41 6.27 14.14
C GLU A 334 45.83 5.68 14.07
N ASP A 335 46.57 5.82 12.95
CA ASP A 335 47.86 5.14 12.75
C ASP A 335 49.13 6.03 12.90
N GLU A 336 49.00 7.30 13.32
CA GLU A 336 50.15 8.17 13.64
C GLU A 336 50.37 8.35 15.16
N GLU A 337 50.52 7.25 15.92
CA GLU A 337 51.19 7.30 17.25
C GLU A 337 52.64 6.81 17.18
N VAL A 338 53.53 7.80 17.35
CA VAL A 338 54.99 7.85 17.45
C VAL A 338 55.61 6.86 18.45
N GLU A 339 56.72 6.19 18.08
CA GLU A 339 57.85 5.82 18.98
C GLU A 339 59.10 5.36 18.16
N PRO A 340 60.34 5.32 18.70
CA PRO A 340 61.02 6.26 19.61
C PRO A 340 62.45 6.65 19.10
N GLU A 341 62.97 7.82 19.48
CA GLU A 341 64.39 8.17 19.25
C GLU A 341 65.31 7.45 20.25
N ALA A 342 66.24 6.67 19.72
CA ALA A 342 67.32 6.02 20.45
C ALA A 342 68.43 7.01 20.78
N THR A 343 68.71 7.22 22.07
CA THR A 343 69.98 7.80 22.51
C THR A 343 70.96 6.69 22.89
N SER A 344 71.94 6.45 22.02
CA SER A 344 73.18 5.74 22.32
C SER A 344 74.18 6.68 23.01
N GLY A 345 74.91 6.14 23.99
CA GLY A 345 76.01 6.82 24.66
C GLY A 345 76.78 5.85 25.55
N ASP A 346 77.74 5.14 24.96
CA ASP A 346 78.83 4.44 25.65
C ASP A 346 79.70 5.42 26.44
N ASP A 347 80.17 5.02 27.63
CA ASP A 347 81.59 4.70 27.93
C ASP A 347 81.96 4.89 29.42
N ALA A 348 82.79 3.93 29.88
CA ALA A 348 83.60 3.84 31.12
C ALA A 348 82.98 3.36 32.43
#